data_AF-A0A0R3S8H4-F1
#
_entry.id   AF-A0A0R3S8H4-F1
#
_cell.length_a   1.000
_cell.length_b   1.000
_cell.length_c   1.000
_cell.angle_alpha   90.00
_cell.angle_beta   90.00
_cell.angle_gamma   90.00
#
_symmetry.space_group_name_H-M   'P 1'
#
loop_
_entity.id
_entity.type
_entity.pdbx_description
1 polymer ?
#
loop_
_entity_poly.entity_id
_entity_poly.type
_entity_poly.pdbx_seq_one_letter_code
_entity_poly.pdbx_strand_id
1 'polypeptide(L)'
;MNNNQVDDQWVRNQFKIQEFLVRMLRQRSSINIDEKAFLSLYNRFLTLNTKEPINWDQVQHPGEQRIKNYEDLTIPDEKDIASALSRLVILKFNGDLGTSMNFNGTKSLIQVKNEKSFLEICIQQIDVNGNSFLAILCWLEEQEKSEESRIDFLMEITDKTSGDKKEGTLILYDGVLKFLGLSQVSKEHVEEFLYSEQFKIFNTNSMWINIKTLQDLLDSGSLEMDLIVNRKTMRDETKVIQLEESAASAISNFKKAMALKVPRNRFLSVRSTSDLLILRSDIFEANFSGPTLTPLRTSLDLPTIRLGSRFKSIEDLQRRIPSTPSLLNLRHLTLSGDIYFGSNVVLKGSVKILAKNNEQIMIPDGTVLEDQVVIGNFQDYRRHFFT
;
A
#
# COMPACT_ATOMS: atom_id res chain seq x y z
N MET A 1 -20.63 14.75 -38.42
CA MET A 1 -19.70 15.65 -39.15
C MET A 1 -18.33 15.49 -38.54
N ASN A 2 -17.39 15.00 -39.35
CA ASN A 2 -15.99 14.81 -38.99
C ASN A 2 -15.37 16.10 -38.43
N ASN A 3 -14.69 16.00 -37.30
CA ASN A 3 -13.63 16.92 -36.93
C ASN A 3 -12.36 16.13 -36.63
N ASN A 4 -11.71 15.69 -37.72
CA ASN A 4 -10.28 15.42 -37.77
C ASN A 4 -9.52 16.76 -37.65
N GLN A 5 -9.55 17.37 -36.47
CA GLN A 5 -8.51 18.30 -36.06
C GLN A 5 -7.70 17.58 -34.98
N VAL A 6 -6.71 16.82 -35.43
CA VAL A 6 -5.56 16.47 -34.58
C VAL A 6 -4.97 17.81 -34.16
N ASP A 7 -5.27 18.15 -32.92
CA ASP A 7 -5.02 19.41 -32.23
C ASP A 7 -3.57 19.88 -32.45
N ASP A 8 -3.43 21.05 -33.08
CA ASP A 8 -2.17 21.73 -33.46
C ASP A 8 -1.22 21.96 -32.25
N GLN A 9 -1.76 21.78 -31.04
CA GLN A 9 -1.05 21.78 -29.78
C GLN A 9 -0.15 20.54 -29.58
N TRP A 10 -0.46 19.40 -30.21
CA TRP A 10 0.30 18.15 -30.08
C TRP A 10 1.64 18.17 -30.80
N VAL A 11 1.67 18.67 -32.03
CA VAL A 11 2.91 18.83 -32.81
C VAL A 11 3.84 19.84 -32.14
N ARG A 12 3.28 20.94 -31.59
CA ARG A 12 4.06 21.94 -30.82
C ARG A 12 4.68 21.38 -29.53
N ASN A 13 4.05 20.39 -28.89
CA ASN A 13 4.58 19.77 -27.68
C ASN A 13 5.71 18.76 -27.98
N GLN A 14 5.74 18.13 -29.15
CA GLN A 14 6.87 17.27 -29.56
C GLN A 14 8.18 18.05 -29.72
N PHE A 15 8.16 19.25 -30.29
CA PHE A 15 9.39 20.07 -30.39
C PHE A 15 9.90 20.53 -29.01
N LYS A 16 8.99 20.79 -28.06
CA LYS A 16 9.36 21.15 -26.69
C LYS A 16 10.02 19.99 -25.92
N ILE A 17 9.71 18.72 -26.24
CA ILE A 17 10.35 17.57 -25.58
C ILE A 17 11.79 17.40 -26.04
N GLN A 18 12.08 17.57 -27.34
CA GLN A 18 13.46 17.51 -27.85
C GLN A 18 14.30 18.65 -27.27
N GLU A 19 13.76 19.86 -27.21
CA GLU A 19 14.43 20.97 -26.53
C GLU A 19 14.59 20.72 -25.02
N PHE A 20 13.62 20.10 -24.37
CA PHE A 20 13.70 19.69 -22.95
C PHE A 20 14.80 18.65 -22.72
N LEU A 21 14.87 17.60 -23.54
CA LEU A 21 15.89 16.56 -23.47
C LEU A 21 17.29 17.15 -23.73
N VAL A 22 17.44 17.98 -24.77
CA VAL A 22 18.69 18.69 -25.05
C VAL A 22 19.07 19.64 -23.90
N ARG A 23 18.12 20.35 -23.29
CA ARG A 23 18.37 21.19 -22.10
C ARG A 23 18.78 20.36 -20.88
N MET A 24 18.11 19.24 -20.63
CA MET A 24 18.43 18.31 -19.54
C MET A 24 19.84 17.74 -19.69
N LEU A 25 20.18 17.22 -20.87
CA LEU A 25 21.50 16.66 -21.20
C LEU A 25 22.62 17.71 -21.08
N ARG A 26 22.33 18.98 -21.36
CA ARG A 26 23.29 20.09 -21.22
C ARG A 26 23.48 20.55 -19.77
N GLN A 27 22.51 20.34 -18.88
CA GLN A 27 22.53 20.94 -17.54
C GLN A 27 23.20 20.09 -16.45
N ARG A 28 23.38 18.77 -16.60
CA ARG A 28 24.03 17.93 -15.56
C ARG A 28 24.79 16.72 -16.11
N SER A 29 26.07 16.61 -15.76
CA SER A 29 26.99 15.53 -16.15
C SER A 29 26.89 14.23 -15.34
N SER A 30 26.00 14.15 -14.34
CA SER A 30 25.99 13.05 -13.35
C SER A 30 24.67 12.31 -13.19
N ILE A 31 23.67 12.58 -14.06
CA ILE A 31 22.39 11.88 -13.99
C ILE A 31 22.37 10.79 -15.08
N ASN A 32 22.47 9.53 -14.66
CA ASN A 32 22.23 8.37 -15.51
C ASN A 32 20.71 8.14 -15.61
N ILE A 33 19.98 9.09 -16.22
CA ILE A 33 18.58 8.86 -16.60
C ILE A 33 18.62 7.94 -17.82
N ASP A 34 17.90 6.83 -17.73
CA ASP A 34 17.59 6.02 -18.91
C ASP A 34 16.60 6.81 -19.79
N GLU A 35 17.14 7.70 -20.63
CA GLU A 35 16.39 8.53 -21.58
C GLU A 35 15.46 7.66 -22.43
N LYS A 36 15.93 6.46 -22.79
CA LYS A 36 15.17 5.48 -23.57
C LYS A 36 13.96 4.99 -22.79
N ALA A 37 14.09 4.69 -21.50
CA ALA A 37 12.95 4.31 -20.66
C ALA A 37 11.91 5.43 -20.54
N PHE A 38 12.33 6.68 -20.29
CA PHE A 38 11.40 7.81 -20.21
C PHE A 38 10.69 8.06 -21.55
N LEU A 39 11.44 8.05 -22.66
CA LEU A 39 10.87 8.21 -24.00
C LEU A 39 9.87 7.10 -24.32
N SER A 40 10.13 5.87 -23.91
CA SER A 40 9.19 4.75 -24.05
C SER A 40 7.86 5.03 -23.33
N LEU A 41 7.91 5.46 -22.07
CA LEU A 41 6.72 5.83 -21.29
C LEU A 41 5.99 7.01 -21.91
N TYR A 42 6.72 8.03 -22.35
CA TYR A 42 6.14 9.21 -22.97
C TYR A 42 5.46 8.87 -24.29
N ASN A 43 6.07 8.06 -25.15
CA ASN A 43 5.46 7.60 -26.39
C ASN A 43 4.18 6.80 -26.13
N ARG A 44 4.19 5.91 -25.13
CA ARG A 44 2.97 5.20 -24.69
C ARG A 44 1.91 6.14 -24.14
N PHE A 45 2.32 7.19 -23.43
CA PHE A 45 1.40 8.23 -22.97
C PHE A 45 0.72 8.95 -24.15
N LEU A 46 1.48 9.27 -25.21
CA LEU A 46 0.94 9.92 -26.41
C LEU A 46 -0.07 9.02 -27.16
N THR A 47 0.10 7.70 -27.10
CA THR A 47 -0.81 6.73 -27.74
C THR A 47 -1.88 6.18 -26.78
N LEU A 48 -1.95 6.62 -25.52
CA LEU A 48 -2.92 6.11 -24.54
C LEU A 48 -4.37 6.13 -25.03
N ASN A 49 -4.76 7.18 -25.75
CA ASN A 49 -6.12 7.34 -26.29
C ASN A 49 -6.47 6.30 -27.36
N THR A 50 -5.53 5.46 -27.79
CA THR A 50 -5.77 4.38 -28.75
C THR A 50 -5.89 3.00 -28.09
N LYS A 51 -5.61 2.85 -26.78
CA LYS A 51 -5.88 1.59 -26.07
C LYS A 51 -7.35 1.54 -25.70
N GLU A 52 -8.04 0.51 -26.17
CA GLU A 52 -9.40 0.24 -25.71
C GLU A 52 -9.40 -0.02 -24.20
N PRO A 53 -10.39 0.50 -23.47
CA PRO A 53 -10.56 0.15 -22.06
C PRO A 53 -10.76 -1.36 -21.93
N ILE A 54 -10.47 -1.90 -20.74
CA ILE A 54 -10.74 -3.30 -20.41
C ILE A 54 -12.21 -3.61 -20.74
N ASN A 55 -12.44 -4.65 -21.54
CA ASN A 55 -13.79 -5.12 -21.81
C ASN A 55 -14.32 -5.81 -20.54
N TRP A 56 -15.28 -5.17 -19.87
CA TRP A 56 -15.77 -5.62 -18.57
C TRP A 56 -16.40 -7.01 -18.62
N ASP A 57 -17.04 -7.38 -19.74
CA ASP A 57 -17.67 -8.69 -19.92
C ASP A 57 -16.66 -9.86 -19.97
N GLN A 58 -15.37 -9.55 -20.21
CA GLN A 58 -14.29 -10.54 -20.20
C GLN A 58 -13.60 -10.67 -18.85
N VAL A 59 -13.94 -9.82 -17.87
CA VAL A 59 -13.33 -9.85 -16.53
C VAL A 59 -13.84 -11.05 -15.75
N GLN A 60 -12.93 -11.99 -15.47
CA GLN A 60 -13.25 -13.22 -14.75
C GLN A 60 -12.49 -13.29 -13.41
N HIS A 61 -13.06 -14.04 -12.48
CA HIS A 61 -12.33 -14.40 -11.25
C HIS A 61 -11.13 -15.31 -11.61
N PRO A 62 -9.95 -15.17 -10.99
CA PRO A 62 -8.77 -16.00 -11.27
C PRO A 62 -9.01 -17.52 -11.20
N GLY A 63 -9.99 -17.94 -10.39
CA GLY A 63 -10.35 -19.33 -10.17
C GLY A 63 -9.41 -20.04 -9.19
N GLU A 64 -9.86 -21.17 -8.64
CA GLU A 64 -9.11 -21.93 -7.62
C GLU A 64 -7.82 -22.54 -8.18
N GLN A 65 -7.73 -22.78 -9.49
CA GLN A 65 -6.52 -23.31 -10.12
C GLN A 65 -5.37 -22.29 -10.20
N ARG A 66 -5.67 -20.99 -10.11
CA ARG A 66 -4.66 -19.92 -10.15
C ARG A 66 -4.38 -19.29 -8.78
N ILE A 67 -5.12 -19.71 -7.75
CA ILE A 67 -4.98 -19.21 -6.38
C ILE A 67 -4.68 -20.39 -5.45
N LYS A 68 -3.51 -20.38 -4.81
CA LYS A 68 -3.17 -21.30 -3.73
C LYS A 68 -3.46 -20.64 -2.38
N ASN A 69 -3.98 -21.36 -1.39
CA ASN A 69 -4.08 -20.82 -0.02
C ASN A 69 -2.77 -21.07 0.73
N TYR A 70 -2.36 -20.08 1.53
CA TYR A 70 -1.17 -20.17 2.37
C TYR A 70 -1.27 -21.33 3.39
N GLU A 71 -2.47 -21.59 3.90
CA GLU A 71 -2.72 -22.66 4.88
C GLU A 71 -2.50 -24.07 4.30
N ASP A 72 -2.52 -24.21 2.98
CA ASP A 72 -2.27 -25.48 2.29
C ASP A 72 -0.78 -25.72 2.00
N LEU A 73 0.10 -24.80 2.42
CA LEU A 73 1.55 -24.96 2.25
C LEU A 73 2.12 -25.87 3.34
N THR A 74 3.05 -26.74 2.95
CA THR A 74 3.71 -27.63 3.89
C THR A 74 4.73 -26.88 4.75
N ILE A 75 4.88 -27.31 5.99
CA ILE A 75 5.97 -26.85 6.85
C ILE A 75 7.26 -27.47 6.32
N PRO A 76 8.26 -26.67 5.94
CA PRO A 76 9.48 -27.20 5.35
C PRO A 76 10.45 -27.76 6.39
N ASP A 77 11.19 -28.81 6.01
CA ASP A 77 12.27 -29.37 6.81
C ASP A 77 13.50 -28.43 6.82
N GLU A 78 14.31 -28.48 7.88
CA GLU A 78 15.48 -27.60 8.04
C GLU A 78 16.45 -27.62 6.85
N LYS A 79 16.64 -28.79 6.24
CA LYS A 79 17.51 -28.97 5.08
C LYS A 79 17.00 -28.20 3.85
N ASP A 80 15.70 -28.22 3.62
CA ASP A 80 15.08 -27.55 2.48
C ASP A 80 15.13 -26.03 2.65
N ILE A 81 14.97 -25.55 3.89
CA ILE A 81 15.10 -24.13 4.24
C ILE A 81 16.50 -23.60 3.88
N ALA A 82 17.57 -24.29 4.29
CA ALA A 82 18.94 -23.85 4.03
C ALA A 82 19.24 -23.79 2.52
N SER A 83 18.79 -24.79 1.77
CA SER A 83 18.94 -24.82 0.32
C SER A 83 18.20 -23.65 -0.34
N ALA A 84 16.93 -23.44 0.01
CA ALA A 84 16.10 -22.43 -0.62
C ALA A 84 16.56 -20.99 -0.27
N LEU A 85 17.01 -20.75 0.97
CA LEU A 85 17.56 -19.46 1.40
C LEU A 85 18.81 -19.06 0.61
N SER A 86 19.65 -20.01 0.20
CA SER A 86 20.85 -19.72 -0.60
C SER A 86 20.55 -19.11 -1.98
N ARG A 87 19.30 -19.20 -2.44
CA ARG A 87 18.82 -18.70 -3.74
C ARG A 87 17.89 -17.49 -3.63
N LEU A 88 17.56 -17.06 -2.42
CA LEU A 88 16.64 -15.94 -2.18
C LEU A 88 17.37 -14.59 -2.21
N VAL A 89 16.80 -13.64 -2.94
CA VAL A 89 17.14 -12.22 -2.84
C VAL A 89 15.92 -11.45 -2.36
N ILE A 90 16.06 -10.69 -1.28
CA ILE A 90 14.99 -9.86 -0.73
C ILE A 90 15.19 -8.41 -1.18
N LEU A 91 14.24 -7.88 -1.95
CA LEU A 91 14.20 -6.48 -2.36
C LEU A 91 13.09 -5.75 -1.61
N LYS A 92 13.41 -4.60 -1.00
CA LYS A 92 12.45 -3.71 -0.35
C LYS A 92 12.37 -2.37 -1.09
N PHE A 93 11.21 -2.05 -1.63
CA PHE A 93 10.97 -0.76 -2.27
C PHE A 93 10.99 0.36 -1.21
N ASN A 94 11.95 1.28 -1.34
CA ASN A 94 12.19 2.36 -0.37
C ASN A 94 12.15 3.76 -1.00
N GLY A 95 11.45 3.91 -2.13
CA GLY A 95 11.37 5.20 -2.85
C GLY A 95 10.37 6.20 -2.23
N ASP A 96 9.46 5.70 -1.39
CA ASP A 96 8.39 6.50 -0.80
C ASP A 96 8.91 7.48 0.25
N LEU A 97 8.64 8.78 0.04
CA LEU A 97 8.94 9.82 1.01
C LEU A 97 7.82 9.97 2.06
N GLY A 98 8.19 10.31 3.28
CA GLY A 98 7.28 10.58 4.39
C GLY A 98 6.56 11.93 4.32
N THR A 99 6.59 12.61 3.17
CA THR A 99 6.06 13.97 2.98
C THR A 99 4.57 14.10 3.25
N SER A 100 3.79 13.04 3.02
CA SER A 100 2.36 12.98 3.37
C SER A 100 2.10 13.16 4.87
N MET A 101 3.05 12.73 5.69
CA MET A 101 3.05 12.86 7.16
C MET A 101 4.03 13.95 7.64
N ASN A 102 4.41 14.89 6.75
CA ASN A 102 5.41 15.94 6.99
C ASN A 102 6.75 15.43 7.55
N PHE A 103 7.12 14.19 7.26
CA PHE A 103 8.40 13.63 7.67
C PHE A 103 9.47 13.89 6.60
N ASN A 104 10.62 14.40 7.02
CA ASN A 104 11.75 14.68 6.13
C ASN A 104 12.63 13.43 5.99
N GLY A 105 12.37 12.64 4.95
CA GLY A 105 13.10 11.41 4.66
C GLY A 105 12.21 10.35 4.01
N THR A 106 12.78 9.18 3.78
CA THR A 106 12.02 8.01 3.33
C THR A 106 11.09 7.53 4.44
N LYS A 107 9.92 6.99 4.06
CA LYS A 107 8.96 6.46 5.04
C LYS A 107 9.57 5.34 5.89
N SER A 108 10.52 4.58 5.34
CA SER A 108 11.14 3.46 6.05
C SER A 108 11.87 3.84 7.34
N LEU A 109 12.29 5.10 7.47
CA LEU A 109 12.98 5.63 8.65
C LEU A 109 12.03 6.14 9.74
N ILE A 110 10.72 6.15 9.48
CA ILE A 110 9.73 6.56 10.47
C ILE A 110 9.72 5.53 11.60
N GLN A 111 9.87 6.00 12.84
CA GLN A 111 9.72 5.17 14.04
C GLN A 111 8.28 4.70 14.20
N VAL A 112 8.11 3.39 14.32
CA VAL A 112 6.83 2.71 14.29
C VAL A 112 6.42 2.27 15.67
N LYS A 113 7.20 1.39 16.30
CA LYS A 113 6.85 0.77 17.59
C LYS A 113 8.13 0.38 18.31
N ASN A 114 8.15 0.56 19.63
CA ASN A 114 9.34 0.34 20.48
C ASN A 114 10.59 1.05 19.93
N GLU A 115 10.42 2.30 19.47
CA GLU A 115 11.47 3.15 18.89
C GLU A 115 12.12 2.62 17.60
N LYS A 116 11.67 1.47 17.08
CA LYS A 116 12.16 0.89 15.83
C LYS A 116 11.44 1.47 14.63
N SER A 117 12.20 1.79 13.60
CA SER A 117 11.73 2.17 12.27
C SER A 117 11.21 0.98 11.46
N PHE A 118 10.49 1.23 10.36
CA PHE A 118 10.08 0.17 9.45
C PHE A 118 11.27 -0.59 8.88
N LEU A 119 12.39 0.09 8.60
CA LEU A 119 13.59 -0.54 8.08
C LEU A 119 14.19 -1.52 9.10
N GLU A 120 14.30 -1.10 10.35
CA GLU A 120 14.82 -1.96 11.43
C GLU A 120 13.90 -3.15 11.71
N ILE A 121 12.58 -2.95 11.65
CA ILE A 121 11.60 -4.05 11.73
C ILE A 121 11.79 -5.02 10.56
N CYS A 122 11.96 -4.52 9.33
CA CYS A 122 12.21 -5.37 8.16
C CYS A 122 13.50 -6.18 8.29
N ILE A 123 14.59 -5.58 8.81
CA ILE A 123 15.87 -6.26 9.02
C ILE A 123 15.71 -7.36 10.07
N GLN A 124 15.06 -7.07 11.20
CA GLN A 124 14.83 -8.06 12.25
C GLN A 124 13.97 -9.24 11.78
N GLN A 125 13.01 -9.00 10.89
CA GLN A 125 12.24 -10.08 10.26
C GLN A 125 13.12 -11.02 9.43
N ILE A 126 14.19 -10.51 8.81
CA ILE A 126 15.12 -11.33 8.02
C ILE A 126 16.04 -12.12 8.96
N ASP A 127 16.53 -11.50 10.03
CA ASP A 127 17.50 -12.12 10.96
C ASP A 127 16.92 -13.25 11.82
N VAL A 128 15.60 -13.25 12.06
CA VAL A 128 14.94 -14.23 12.92
C VAL A 128 14.49 -15.43 12.09
N ASN A 129 15.02 -16.63 12.40
CA ASN A 129 14.69 -17.95 11.82
C ASN A 129 13.20 -18.40 11.96
N GLY A 130 12.27 -17.52 12.29
CA GLY A 130 10.85 -17.81 12.53
C GLY A 130 9.93 -17.30 11.42
N ASN A 131 10.30 -17.55 10.17
CA ASN A 131 9.76 -16.78 9.05
C ASN A 131 8.49 -17.38 8.43
N SER A 132 7.41 -16.59 8.47
CA SER A 132 6.15 -16.82 7.74
C SER A 132 6.32 -16.82 6.21
N PHE A 133 7.50 -16.48 5.70
CA PHE A 133 7.80 -16.59 4.27
C PHE A 133 8.56 -17.88 3.90
N LEU A 134 9.08 -18.66 4.86
CA LEU A 134 9.86 -19.87 4.56
C LEU A 134 9.02 -20.95 3.91
N ALA A 135 7.77 -21.11 4.35
CA ALA A 135 6.83 -22.04 3.72
C ALA A 135 6.61 -21.68 2.24
N ILE A 136 6.49 -20.39 1.92
CA ILE A 136 6.36 -19.91 0.54
C ILE A 136 7.63 -20.20 -0.25
N LEU A 137 8.79 -19.85 0.31
CA LEU A 137 10.08 -20.04 -0.33
C LEU A 137 10.36 -21.52 -0.65
N CYS A 138 10.16 -22.41 0.32
CA CYS A 138 10.40 -23.84 0.14
C CYS A 138 9.37 -24.45 -0.83
N TRP A 139 8.12 -23.99 -0.80
CA TRP A 139 7.13 -24.40 -1.78
C TRP A 139 7.53 -23.98 -3.21
N LEU A 140 8.00 -22.73 -3.40
CA LEU A 140 8.51 -22.26 -4.70
C LEU A 140 9.73 -23.05 -5.17
N GLU A 141 10.66 -23.37 -4.26
CA GLU A 141 11.83 -24.20 -4.56
C GLU A 141 11.42 -25.62 -4.97
N GLU A 142 10.38 -26.19 -4.36
CA GLU A 142 9.80 -27.47 -4.79
C GLU A 142 9.17 -27.36 -6.19
N GLN A 143 8.40 -26.30 -6.45
CA GLN A 143 7.77 -26.08 -7.76
C GLN A 143 8.82 -25.92 -8.88
N GLU A 144 9.99 -25.34 -8.57
CA GLU A 144 11.11 -25.14 -9.51
C GLU A 144 11.70 -26.47 -10.02
N LYS A 145 11.49 -27.60 -9.33
CA LYS A 145 12.05 -28.91 -9.71
C LYS A 145 11.43 -29.51 -10.97
N SER A 146 10.23 -29.07 -11.37
CA SER A 146 9.54 -29.53 -12.58
C SER A 146 9.10 -28.35 -13.45
N GLU A 147 9.36 -28.44 -14.75
CA GLU A 147 9.01 -27.39 -15.70
C GLU A 147 7.49 -27.17 -15.77
N GLU A 148 6.66 -28.20 -15.55
CA GLU A 148 5.21 -28.07 -15.59
C GLU A 148 4.63 -27.32 -14.37
N SER A 149 5.26 -27.48 -13.21
CA SER A 149 4.81 -26.88 -11.94
C SER A 149 5.48 -25.56 -11.60
N ARG A 150 6.59 -25.21 -12.26
CA ARG A 150 7.38 -24.01 -11.97
C ARG A 150 6.52 -22.75 -11.95
N ILE A 151 6.77 -21.88 -10.99
CA ILE A 151 6.08 -20.58 -10.86
C ILE A 151 7.11 -19.48 -11.09
N ASP A 152 6.90 -18.71 -12.15
CA ASP A 152 7.82 -17.64 -12.54
C ASP A 152 7.46 -16.28 -11.90
N PHE A 153 6.19 -16.13 -11.49
CA PHE A 153 5.69 -14.95 -10.79
C PHE A 153 4.59 -15.34 -9.79
N LEU A 154 4.79 -15.06 -8.51
CA LEU A 154 3.78 -15.23 -7.47
C LEU A 154 3.40 -13.89 -6.87
N MET A 155 2.10 -13.58 -6.83
CA MET A 155 1.58 -12.40 -6.14
C MET A 155 0.85 -12.82 -4.85
N GLU A 156 1.26 -12.26 -3.71
CA GLU A 156 0.51 -12.43 -2.46
C GLU A 156 -0.74 -11.55 -2.50
N ILE A 157 -1.89 -12.17 -2.28
CA ILE A 157 -3.20 -11.53 -2.21
C ILE A 157 -3.84 -11.81 -0.84
N THR A 158 -4.70 -10.92 -0.36
CA THR A 158 -5.46 -11.13 0.88
C THR A 158 -6.90 -10.65 0.69
N ASP A 159 -7.80 -11.08 1.58
CA ASP A 159 -9.19 -10.63 1.56
C ASP A 159 -9.30 -9.12 1.82
N LYS A 160 -10.15 -8.45 1.04
CA LYS A 160 -10.51 -7.05 1.18
C LYS A 160 -11.36 -6.85 2.44
N THR A 161 -11.02 -5.81 3.19
CA THR A 161 -11.90 -5.23 4.20
C THR A 161 -12.59 -3.99 3.65
N SER A 162 -13.46 -3.38 4.45
CA SER A 162 -14.10 -2.10 4.12
C SER A 162 -13.10 -0.96 3.83
N GLY A 163 -11.87 -1.04 4.36
CA GLY A 163 -10.78 -0.10 4.11
C GLY A 163 -10.08 -0.28 2.77
N ASP A 164 -10.21 -1.44 2.13
CA ASP A 164 -9.41 -1.83 0.96
C ASP A 164 -10.18 -1.74 -0.36
N LYS A 165 -11.38 -1.14 -0.36
CA LYS A 165 -12.27 -1.10 -1.55
C LYS A 165 -11.60 -0.52 -2.79
N LYS A 166 -10.69 0.44 -2.61
CA LYS A 166 -9.95 1.11 -3.69
C LYS A 166 -8.68 0.38 -4.12
N GLU A 167 -8.27 -0.65 -3.39
CA GLU A 167 -7.07 -1.42 -3.72
C GLU A 167 -7.30 -2.25 -4.98
N GLY A 168 -6.24 -2.36 -5.78
CA GLY A 168 -6.26 -3.18 -6.99
C GLY A 168 -6.40 -4.66 -6.67
N THR A 169 -7.10 -5.37 -7.56
CA THR A 169 -7.37 -6.81 -7.44
C THR A 169 -6.64 -7.58 -8.53
N LEU A 170 -6.62 -8.90 -8.40
CA LEU A 170 -6.21 -9.79 -9.46
C LEU A 170 -7.45 -10.34 -10.18
N ILE A 171 -7.38 -10.39 -11.52
CA ILE A 171 -8.43 -10.93 -12.38
C ILE A 171 -7.82 -11.94 -13.37
N LEU A 172 -8.68 -12.74 -13.99
CA LEU A 172 -8.36 -13.46 -15.22
C LEU A 172 -8.93 -12.67 -16.41
N TYR A 173 -8.09 -12.38 -17.39
CA TYR A 173 -8.47 -11.67 -18.61
C TYR A 173 -7.81 -12.37 -19.79
N ASP A 174 -8.61 -12.84 -20.76
CA ASP A 174 -8.14 -13.67 -21.89
C ASP A 174 -7.26 -14.87 -21.47
N GLY A 175 -7.63 -15.52 -20.35
CA GLY A 175 -6.91 -16.67 -19.80
C GLY A 175 -5.59 -16.34 -19.10
N VAL A 176 -5.22 -15.06 -18.99
CA VAL A 176 -4.00 -14.57 -18.35
C VAL A 176 -4.33 -13.85 -17.04
N LEU A 177 -3.51 -14.06 -16.01
CA LEU A 177 -3.62 -13.31 -14.76
C LEU A 177 -3.23 -11.85 -15.00
N LYS A 178 -4.11 -10.92 -14.61
CA LYS A 178 -3.90 -9.48 -14.79
C LYS A 178 -4.23 -8.72 -13.52
N PHE A 179 -3.39 -7.74 -13.19
CA PHE A 179 -3.69 -6.78 -12.14
C PHE A 179 -4.71 -5.75 -12.65
N LEU A 180 -5.82 -5.59 -11.93
CA LEU A 180 -6.85 -4.59 -12.21
C LEU A 180 -6.84 -3.51 -11.12
N GLY A 181 -6.37 -2.32 -11.48
CA GLY A 181 -6.40 -1.14 -10.61
C GLY A 181 -7.59 -0.24 -10.88
N LEU A 182 -8.04 0.53 -9.88
CA LEU A 182 -9.19 1.44 -10.01
C LEU A 182 -9.03 2.45 -11.18
N SER A 183 -7.81 2.89 -11.48
CA SER A 183 -7.54 3.82 -12.59
C SER A 183 -7.77 3.23 -13.99
N GLN A 184 -7.91 1.90 -14.09
CA GLN A 184 -8.15 1.18 -15.33
C GLN A 184 -9.64 0.89 -15.56
N VAL A 185 -10.47 1.10 -14.53
CA VAL A 185 -11.91 0.83 -14.56
C VAL A 185 -12.61 2.04 -15.19
N SER A 186 -13.50 1.80 -16.16
CA SER A 186 -14.31 2.85 -16.76
C SER A 186 -15.30 3.42 -15.74
N LYS A 187 -15.78 4.64 -15.96
CA LYS A 187 -16.63 5.34 -14.99
C LYS A 187 -17.92 4.58 -14.68
N GLU A 188 -18.45 3.82 -15.64
CA GLU A 188 -19.69 3.06 -15.51
C GLU A 188 -19.54 1.87 -14.55
N HIS A 189 -18.35 1.27 -14.46
CA HIS A 189 -18.08 0.06 -13.67
C HIS A 189 -17.38 0.34 -12.33
N VAL A 190 -17.14 1.61 -11.98
CA VAL A 190 -16.48 1.97 -10.71
C VAL A 190 -17.25 1.45 -9.50
N GLU A 191 -18.58 1.60 -9.47
CA GLU A 191 -19.37 1.11 -8.32
C GLU A 191 -19.30 -0.41 -8.18
N GLU A 192 -19.36 -1.12 -9.30
CA GLU A 192 -19.23 -2.56 -9.34
C GLU A 192 -17.85 -3.01 -8.84
N PHE A 193 -16.76 -2.39 -9.30
CA PHE A 193 -15.41 -2.67 -8.81
C PHE A 193 -15.26 -2.47 -7.29
N LEU A 194 -15.88 -1.41 -6.74
CA LEU A 194 -15.72 -1.03 -5.34
C LEU A 194 -16.58 -1.86 -4.37
N TYR A 195 -17.71 -2.40 -4.83
CA TYR A 195 -18.73 -2.98 -3.95
C TYR A 195 -19.21 -4.38 -4.35
N SER A 196 -18.82 -4.89 -5.52
CA SER A 196 -19.21 -6.23 -5.96
C SER A 196 -18.56 -7.33 -5.12
N GLU A 197 -19.33 -8.40 -4.88
CA GLU A 197 -18.87 -9.64 -4.30
C GLU A 197 -17.89 -10.42 -5.22
N GLN A 198 -17.69 -9.98 -6.47
CA GLN A 198 -16.70 -10.56 -7.37
C GLN A 198 -15.27 -10.24 -6.96
N PHE A 199 -15.02 -9.06 -6.36
CA PHE A 199 -13.68 -8.56 -6.09
C PHE A 199 -13.34 -8.59 -4.59
N LYS A 200 -13.31 -9.78 -4.00
CA LYS A 200 -13.07 -9.97 -2.55
C LYS A 200 -11.60 -10.00 -2.15
N ILE A 201 -10.68 -10.09 -3.11
CA ILE A 201 -9.24 -10.15 -2.87
C ILE A 201 -8.56 -8.88 -3.34
N PHE A 202 -7.41 -8.53 -2.76
CA PHE A 202 -6.57 -7.46 -3.27
C PHE A 202 -5.07 -7.80 -3.17
N ASN A 203 -4.29 -7.13 -4.00
CA ASN A 203 -2.85 -7.26 -4.07
C ASN A 203 -2.16 -6.63 -2.84
N THR A 204 -1.30 -7.40 -2.17
CA THR A 204 -0.53 -6.92 -1.00
C THR A 204 0.75 -6.15 -1.37
N ASN A 205 1.11 -6.11 -2.66
CA ASN A 205 2.41 -5.67 -3.19
C ASN A 205 3.61 -6.50 -2.71
N SER A 206 3.38 -7.70 -2.15
CA SER A 206 4.43 -8.71 -1.95
C SER A 206 4.44 -9.68 -3.13
N MET A 207 5.59 -9.78 -3.79
CA MET A 207 5.74 -10.52 -5.04
C MET A 207 7.01 -11.38 -4.98
N TRP A 208 6.94 -12.57 -5.57
CA TRP A 208 8.06 -13.49 -5.74
C TRP A 208 8.28 -13.69 -7.22
N ILE A 209 9.49 -13.41 -7.71
CA ILE A 209 9.77 -13.33 -9.15
C ILE A 209 10.99 -14.18 -9.45
N ASN A 210 10.87 -15.09 -10.42
CA ASN A 210 12.02 -15.83 -10.93
C ASN A 210 12.93 -14.87 -11.72
N ILE A 211 14.14 -14.64 -11.21
CA ILE A 211 15.07 -13.64 -11.76
C ILE A 211 15.50 -14.00 -13.20
N LYS A 212 15.59 -15.30 -13.54
CA LYS A 212 15.97 -15.72 -14.90
C LYS A 212 14.87 -15.36 -15.89
N THR A 213 13.62 -15.70 -15.58
CA THR A 213 12.48 -15.34 -16.44
C THR A 213 12.31 -13.82 -16.54
N LEU A 214 12.54 -13.08 -15.45
CA LEU A 214 12.54 -11.62 -15.49
C LEU A 214 13.65 -11.09 -16.42
N GLN A 215 14.85 -11.65 -16.37
CA GLN A 215 15.95 -11.29 -17.26
C GLN A 215 15.58 -11.55 -18.72
N ASP A 216 15.03 -12.72 -19.05
CA ASP A 216 14.59 -13.06 -20.42
C ASP A 216 13.53 -12.08 -20.95
N LEU A 217 12.58 -11.66 -20.09
CA LEU A 217 11.56 -10.66 -20.44
C LEU A 217 12.16 -9.26 -20.67
N LEU A 218 13.16 -8.87 -19.88
CA LEU A 218 13.86 -7.60 -20.03
C LEU A 218 14.71 -7.58 -21.30
N ASP A 219 15.48 -8.65 -21.55
CA ASP A 219 16.37 -8.77 -22.71
C ASP A 219 15.59 -8.84 -24.03
N SER A 220 14.43 -9.52 -24.03
CA SER A 220 13.54 -9.56 -25.20
C SER A 220 12.73 -8.28 -25.40
N GLY A 221 12.66 -7.39 -24.41
CA GLY A 221 11.80 -6.20 -24.45
C GLY A 221 10.30 -6.52 -24.38
N SER A 222 9.93 -7.71 -23.91
CA SER A 222 8.53 -8.17 -23.86
C SER A 222 7.80 -7.79 -22.56
N LEU A 223 8.50 -7.18 -21.60
CA LEU A 223 7.91 -6.74 -20.35
C LEU A 223 7.07 -5.47 -20.56
N GLU A 224 5.75 -5.65 -20.73
CA GLU A 224 4.80 -4.54 -20.83
C GLU A 224 4.04 -4.36 -19.51
N MET A 225 4.26 -3.23 -18.84
CA MET A 225 3.50 -2.84 -17.66
C MET A 225 2.39 -1.86 -18.01
N ASP A 226 1.45 -1.66 -17.10
CA ASP A 226 0.39 -0.67 -17.25
C ASP A 226 0.88 0.72 -16.87
N LEU A 227 0.66 1.68 -17.76
CA LEU A 227 1.04 3.07 -17.59
C LEU A 227 0.07 3.79 -16.65
N ILE A 228 0.61 4.43 -15.62
CA ILE A 228 -0.10 5.26 -14.65
C ILE A 228 0.21 6.73 -14.97
N VAL A 229 -0.85 7.53 -15.15
CA VAL A 229 -0.75 8.96 -15.43
C VAL A 229 -1.24 9.77 -14.23
N ASN A 230 -0.30 10.26 -13.45
CA ASN A 230 -0.58 11.10 -12.30
C ASN A 230 -0.54 12.58 -12.70
N ARG A 231 -1.65 13.30 -12.49
CA ARG A 231 -1.72 14.75 -12.69
C ARG A 231 -1.58 15.43 -11.33
N LYS A 232 -0.53 16.22 -11.15
CA LYS A 232 -0.21 16.89 -9.88
C LYS A 232 -0.11 18.39 -10.09
N THR A 233 -0.32 19.13 -9.01
CA THR A 233 -0.06 20.58 -8.95
C THR A 233 1.07 20.78 -7.95
N MET A 234 2.15 21.40 -8.40
CA MET A 234 3.32 21.71 -7.59
C MET A 234 3.02 22.90 -6.65
N ARG A 235 3.94 23.20 -5.72
CA ARG A 235 3.74 24.27 -4.72
C ARG A 235 3.65 25.67 -5.33
N ASP A 236 4.29 25.86 -6.48
CA ASP A 236 4.29 27.07 -7.30
C ASP A 236 3.09 27.11 -8.28
N GLU A 237 2.07 26.29 -8.05
CA GLU A 237 0.87 26.12 -8.89
C GLU A 237 1.13 25.54 -10.28
N THR A 238 2.38 25.17 -10.59
CA THR A 238 2.73 24.53 -11.85
C THR A 238 2.01 23.17 -11.96
N LYS A 239 1.19 23.01 -13.00
CA LYS A 239 0.55 21.74 -13.33
C LYS A 239 1.55 20.82 -13.99
N VAL A 240 1.71 19.61 -13.46
CA VAL A 240 2.65 18.61 -13.95
C VAL A 240 1.97 17.28 -14.21
N ILE A 241 2.51 16.53 -15.17
CA ILE A 241 2.14 15.14 -15.43
C ILE A 241 3.33 14.29 -15.01
N GLN A 242 3.06 13.26 -14.22
CA GLN A 242 4.02 12.24 -13.81
C GLN A 242 3.56 10.90 -14.40
N LEU A 243 4.48 10.25 -15.13
CA LEU A 243 4.28 8.94 -15.74
C LEU A 243 4.98 7.90 -14.88
N GLU A 244 4.27 6.83 -14.54
CA GLU A 244 4.74 5.75 -13.68
C GLU A 244 4.23 4.41 -14.21
N GLU A 245 4.79 3.30 -13.72
CA GLU A 245 4.30 1.96 -14.00
C GLU A 245 4.12 1.18 -12.70
N SER A 246 3.16 0.26 -12.68
CA SER A 246 2.94 -0.61 -11.54
C SER A 246 3.70 -1.92 -11.72
N ALA A 247 4.60 -2.25 -10.79
CA ALA A 247 5.27 -3.55 -10.76
C ALA A 247 4.27 -4.72 -10.70
N ALA A 248 3.10 -4.52 -10.07
CA ALA A 248 2.06 -5.55 -10.00
C ALA A 248 1.48 -5.89 -11.38
N SER A 249 1.48 -4.96 -12.33
CA SER A 249 1.02 -5.23 -13.71
C SER A 249 1.95 -6.14 -14.49
N ALA A 250 3.20 -6.32 -14.03
CA ALA A 250 4.14 -7.22 -14.67
C ALA A 250 3.62 -8.67 -14.71
N ILE A 251 2.74 -9.09 -13.80
CA ILE A 251 2.21 -10.45 -13.69
C ILE A 251 1.65 -10.99 -15.02
N SER A 252 1.03 -10.14 -15.85
CA SER A 252 0.46 -10.57 -17.13
C SER A 252 1.50 -10.98 -18.18
N ASN A 253 2.77 -10.65 -17.96
CA ASN A 253 3.88 -11.01 -18.85
C ASN A 253 4.45 -12.40 -18.51
N PHE A 254 4.07 -12.98 -17.38
CA PHE A 254 4.56 -14.28 -16.93
C PHE A 254 3.54 -15.37 -17.22
N LYS A 255 3.89 -16.31 -18.11
CA LYS A 255 3.03 -17.43 -18.48
C LYS A 255 2.69 -18.34 -17.29
N LYS A 256 3.64 -18.50 -16.36
CA LYS A 256 3.51 -19.31 -15.15
C LYS A 256 3.34 -18.43 -13.92
N ALA A 257 2.33 -17.56 -13.99
CA ALA A 257 1.94 -16.71 -12.88
C ALA A 257 0.93 -17.42 -11.97
N MET A 258 1.03 -17.19 -10.66
CA MET A 258 0.08 -17.65 -9.67
C MET A 258 -0.18 -16.57 -8.62
N ALA A 259 -1.29 -16.73 -7.89
CA ALA A 259 -1.56 -15.98 -6.68
C ALA A 259 -1.49 -16.87 -5.45
N LEU A 260 -1.02 -16.30 -4.34
CA LEU A 260 -1.05 -16.93 -3.03
C LEU A 260 -1.96 -16.13 -2.11
N LYS A 261 -3.06 -16.73 -1.67
CA LYS A 261 -3.95 -16.14 -0.67
C LYS A 261 -3.32 -16.29 0.71
N VAL A 262 -2.87 -15.16 1.26
CA VAL A 262 -2.17 -15.08 2.55
C VAL A 262 -3.05 -14.51 3.67
N PRO A 263 -2.76 -14.83 4.94
CA PRO A 263 -3.42 -14.19 6.06
C PRO A 263 -3.12 -12.69 6.10
N ARG A 264 -4.11 -11.90 6.54
CA ARG A 264 -4.04 -10.43 6.56
C ARG A 264 -2.88 -9.88 7.39
N ASN A 265 -2.37 -10.62 8.36
CA ASN A 265 -1.21 -10.22 9.17
C ASN A 265 0.09 -10.05 8.35
N ARG A 266 0.14 -10.55 7.11
CA ARG A 266 1.23 -10.29 6.16
C ARG A 266 1.09 -8.97 5.40
N PHE A 267 -0.04 -8.29 5.53
CA PHE A 267 -0.29 -6.99 4.92
C PHE A 267 -0.53 -5.92 5.98
N LEU A 268 0.41 -4.99 6.10
CA LEU A 268 0.29 -3.85 6.99
C LEU A 268 0.81 -2.60 6.29
N SER A 269 -0.10 -1.79 5.76
CA SER A 269 0.25 -0.53 5.10
C SER A 269 0.09 0.66 6.05
N VAL A 270 1.04 1.58 6.03
CA VAL A 270 0.98 2.84 6.78
C VAL A 270 1.04 4.00 5.81
N ARG A 271 -0.10 4.67 5.63
CA ARG A 271 -0.29 5.76 4.67
C ARG A 271 -0.45 7.12 5.35
N SER A 272 -0.82 7.10 6.63
CA SER A 272 -1.19 8.28 7.40
C SER A 272 -0.80 8.14 8.87
N THR A 273 -0.90 9.25 9.60
CA THR A 273 -0.75 9.26 11.06
C THR A 273 -1.86 8.50 11.79
N SER A 274 -3.03 8.31 11.17
CA SER A 274 -4.07 7.40 11.68
C SER A 274 -3.57 5.96 11.73
N ASP A 275 -2.95 5.48 10.64
CA ASP A 275 -2.42 4.11 10.56
C ASP A 275 -1.26 3.92 11.53
N LEU A 276 -0.41 4.94 11.67
CA LEU A 276 0.69 4.95 12.62
C LEU A 276 0.20 4.87 14.06
N LEU A 277 -0.89 5.57 14.40
CA LEU A 277 -1.49 5.51 15.74
C LEU A 277 -2.02 4.11 16.06
N ILE A 278 -2.69 3.46 15.11
CA ILE A 278 -3.14 2.06 15.24
C ILE A 278 -1.95 1.16 15.52
N LEU A 279 -0.88 1.29 14.74
CA LEU A 279 0.29 0.41 14.85
C LEU A 279 1.09 0.60 16.15
N ARG A 280 1.12 1.84 16.65
CA ARG A 280 1.71 2.17 17.96
C ARG A 280 0.91 1.62 19.13
N SER A 281 -0.41 1.51 19.00
CA SER A 281 -1.31 1.10 20.07
C SER A 281 -1.15 -0.36 20.50
N ASP A 282 -1.85 -0.72 21.57
CA ASP A 282 -1.99 -2.07 22.11
C ASP A 282 -2.77 -3.04 21.21
N ILE A 283 -3.30 -2.60 20.07
CA ILE A 283 -3.84 -3.49 19.02
C ILE A 283 -2.74 -4.38 18.45
N PHE A 284 -1.51 -3.87 18.40
CA PHE A 284 -0.35 -4.62 17.95
C PHE A 284 0.60 -4.84 19.12
N GLU A 285 1.15 -6.05 19.21
CA GLU A 285 2.26 -6.38 20.09
C GLU A 285 3.55 -6.34 19.29
N ALA A 286 4.63 -5.90 19.93
CA ALA A 286 5.95 -5.92 19.31
C ALA A 286 6.58 -7.29 19.52
N ASN A 287 6.74 -8.05 18.44
CA ASN A 287 7.43 -9.33 18.45
C ASN A 287 8.74 -9.25 17.66
N PHE A 288 9.57 -10.29 17.79
CA PHE A 288 10.83 -10.40 17.04
C PHE A 288 10.62 -10.41 15.52
N SER A 289 9.47 -10.94 15.06
CA SER A 289 9.03 -10.92 13.67
C SER A 289 8.27 -9.65 13.28
N GLY A 290 8.34 -8.59 14.09
CA GLY A 290 7.65 -7.34 13.87
C GLY A 290 6.27 -7.25 14.56
N PRO A 291 5.47 -6.21 14.23
CA PRO A 291 4.18 -6.00 14.85
C PRO A 291 3.16 -7.09 14.46
N THR A 292 2.55 -7.74 15.44
CA THR A 292 1.46 -8.71 15.22
C THR A 292 0.21 -8.28 15.97
N LEU A 293 -0.97 -8.62 15.47
CA LEU A 293 -2.22 -8.38 16.19
C LEU A 293 -2.19 -9.09 17.55
N THR A 294 -2.61 -8.39 18.60
CA THR A 294 -2.74 -8.98 19.94
C THR A 294 -3.83 -10.05 19.94
N PRO A 295 -3.61 -11.20 20.60
CA PRO A 295 -4.66 -12.21 20.80
C PRO A 295 -5.78 -11.71 21.73
N LEU A 296 -5.56 -10.60 22.44
CA LEU A 296 -6.56 -9.98 23.32
C LEU A 296 -7.69 -9.28 22.54
N ARG A 297 -7.54 -9.09 21.23
CA ARG A 297 -8.55 -8.43 20.40
C ARG A 297 -9.54 -9.46 19.87
N THR A 298 -10.82 -9.24 20.16
CA THR A 298 -11.92 -10.13 19.71
C THR A 298 -12.30 -9.95 18.24
N SER A 299 -11.99 -8.80 17.63
CA SER A 299 -12.29 -8.49 16.23
C SER A 299 -11.01 -8.44 15.37
N LEU A 300 -11.05 -9.06 14.20
CA LEU A 300 -9.96 -9.00 13.21
C LEU A 300 -9.91 -7.65 12.46
N ASP A 301 -11.00 -6.88 12.46
CA ASP A 301 -11.06 -5.59 11.79
C ASP A 301 -10.32 -4.52 12.61
N LEU A 302 -9.52 -3.71 11.92
CA LEU A 302 -8.86 -2.54 12.51
C LEU A 302 -9.86 -1.39 12.72
N PRO A 303 -9.71 -0.55 13.76
CA PRO A 303 -10.59 0.59 13.98
C PRO A 303 -10.46 1.62 12.87
N THR A 304 -11.56 2.30 12.55
CA THR A 304 -11.51 3.47 11.65
C THR A 304 -11.09 4.71 12.43
N ILE A 305 -9.89 5.24 12.16
CA ILE A 305 -9.39 6.46 12.80
C ILE A 305 -9.34 7.62 11.80
N ARG A 306 -10.03 8.71 12.11
CA ARG A 306 -10.05 9.96 11.35
C ARG A 306 -9.42 11.08 12.17
N LEU A 307 -8.17 11.39 11.87
CA LEU A 307 -7.43 12.48 12.50
C LEU A 307 -7.55 13.77 11.68
N GLY A 308 -7.88 14.88 12.34
CA GLY A 308 -7.95 16.20 11.72
C GLY A 308 -6.57 16.74 11.30
N SER A 309 -6.56 17.87 10.60
CA SER A 309 -5.34 18.48 10.03
C SER A 309 -4.23 18.74 11.06
N ARG A 310 -4.59 19.02 12.31
CA ARG A 310 -3.68 19.25 13.45
C ARG A 310 -2.87 18.01 13.87
N PHE A 311 -3.16 16.84 13.31
CA PHE A 311 -2.49 15.55 13.58
C PHE A 311 -1.85 14.98 12.32
N LYS A 312 -1.77 15.75 11.23
CA LYS A 312 -1.24 15.28 9.95
C LYS A 312 0.25 14.97 10.00
N SER A 313 1.02 15.74 10.78
CA SER A 313 2.46 15.52 10.94
C SER A 313 2.77 14.52 12.04
N ILE A 314 3.88 13.78 11.90
CA ILE A 314 4.35 12.86 12.95
C ILE A 314 4.71 13.63 14.23
N GLU A 315 5.33 14.81 14.07
CA GLU A 315 5.71 15.68 15.19
C GLU A 315 4.47 16.17 15.96
N ASP A 316 3.43 16.62 15.26
CA ASP A 316 2.18 17.02 15.91
C ASP A 316 1.48 15.84 16.58
N LEU A 317 1.46 14.67 15.93
CA LEU A 317 0.89 13.46 16.52
C LEU A 317 1.60 13.15 17.85
N GLN A 318 2.93 13.15 17.88
CA GLN A 318 3.72 12.84 19.06
C GLN A 318 3.61 13.92 20.15
N ARG A 319 3.57 15.20 19.77
CA ARG A 319 3.39 16.31 20.69
C ARG A 319 2.01 16.30 21.36
N ARG A 320 0.98 15.85 20.64
CA ARG A 320 -0.42 15.83 21.11
C ARG A 320 -0.81 14.52 21.78
N ILE A 321 -0.19 13.42 21.39
CA ILE A 321 -0.39 12.07 21.92
C ILE A 321 0.98 11.50 22.29
N PRO A 322 1.59 11.99 23.39
CA PRO A 322 2.91 11.55 23.81
C PRO A 322 2.90 10.10 24.28
N SER A 323 1.82 9.67 24.94
CA SER A 323 1.53 8.27 25.26
C SER A 323 0.40 7.80 24.38
N THR A 324 0.60 6.69 23.66
CA THR A 324 -0.46 6.13 22.82
C THR A 324 -1.61 5.61 23.69
N PRO A 325 -2.87 6.01 23.45
CA PRO A 325 -4.01 5.48 24.20
C PRO A 325 -4.22 3.98 23.91
N SER A 326 -4.88 3.28 24.84
CA SER A 326 -5.40 1.94 24.57
C SER A 326 -6.53 2.02 23.55
N LEU A 327 -6.38 1.29 22.45
CA LEU A 327 -7.33 1.20 21.34
C LEU A 327 -7.89 -0.23 21.17
N LEU A 328 -7.59 -1.13 22.11
CA LEU A 328 -7.93 -2.56 22.04
C LEU A 328 -9.40 -2.81 21.67
N ASN A 329 -10.32 -2.06 22.28
CA ASN A 329 -11.76 -2.19 22.09
C ASN A 329 -12.37 -1.04 21.26
N LEU A 330 -11.54 -0.29 20.54
CA LEU A 330 -11.99 0.80 19.68
C LEU A 330 -12.57 0.26 18.36
N ARG A 331 -13.67 0.88 17.91
CA ARG A 331 -14.27 0.70 16.57
C ARG A 331 -14.08 1.94 15.69
N HIS A 332 -14.36 3.12 16.24
CA HIS A 332 -14.26 4.39 15.52
C HIS A 332 -13.65 5.48 16.39
N LEU A 333 -12.72 6.26 15.83
CA LEU A 333 -12.18 7.46 16.45
C LEU A 333 -12.20 8.63 15.47
N THR A 334 -12.78 9.75 15.87
CA THR A 334 -12.65 11.02 15.14
C THR A 334 -12.09 12.10 16.05
N LEU A 335 -10.96 12.68 15.68
CA LEU A 335 -10.35 13.82 16.37
C LEU A 335 -10.34 15.04 15.45
N SER A 336 -10.91 16.16 15.90
CA SER A 336 -10.88 17.42 15.14
C SER A 336 -10.62 18.62 16.05
N GLY A 337 -9.75 19.53 15.60
CA GLY A 337 -9.37 20.73 16.34
C GLY A 337 -8.15 20.55 17.25
N ASP A 338 -8.00 21.42 18.25
CA ASP A 338 -6.82 21.50 19.10
C ASP A 338 -6.94 20.58 20.33
N ILE A 339 -6.56 19.31 20.16
CA ILE A 339 -6.73 18.26 21.19
C ILE A 339 -5.36 17.73 21.63
N TYR A 340 -5.24 17.44 22.92
CA TYR A 340 -4.09 16.82 23.56
C TYR A 340 -4.54 15.67 24.44
N PHE A 341 -3.67 14.67 24.60
CA PHE A 341 -3.89 13.47 25.40
C PHE A 341 -2.89 13.38 26.54
N GLY A 342 -3.41 13.09 27.73
CA GLY A 342 -2.64 12.64 28.87
C GLY A 342 -2.21 11.18 28.71
N SER A 343 -1.58 10.66 29.75
CA SER A 343 -1.09 9.28 29.80
C SER A 343 -2.20 8.28 30.15
N ASN A 344 -2.06 7.02 29.76
CA ASN A 344 -2.97 5.93 30.15
C ASN A 344 -4.45 6.15 29.76
N VAL A 345 -4.72 6.90 28.70
CA VAL A 345 -6.09 7.09 28.17
C VAL A 345 -6.57 5.80 27.50
N VAL A 346 -7.84 5.45 27.66
CA VAL A 346 -8.47 4.26 27.07
C VAL A 346 -9.67 4.69 26.23
N LEU A 347 -9.71 4.26 24.96
CA LEU A 347 -10.79 4.56 24.03
C LEU A 347 -11.50 3.28 23.59
N LYS A 348 -12.82 3.22 23.76
CA LYS A 348 -13.65 2.05 23.46
C LYS A 348 -14.86 2.41 22.59
N GLY A 349 -15.30 1.48 21.76
CA GLY A 349 -16.47 1.67 20.91
C GLY A 349 -16.27 2.79 19.89
N SER A 350 -17.18 3.76 19.85
CA SER A 350 -17.17 4.89 18.91
C SER A 350 -16.94 6.21 19.64
N VAL A 351 -15.75 6.78 19.54
CA VAL A 351 -15.37 8.03 20.23
C VAL A 351 -15.18 9.17 19.22
N LYS A 352 -15.77 10.33 19.51
CA LYS A 352 -15.52 11.57 18.74
C LYS A 352 -15.13 12.68 19.69
N ILE A 353 -14.01 13.36 19.42
CA ILE A 353 -13.55 14.51 20.20
C ILE A 353 -13.39 15.68 19.24
N LEU A 354 -14.17 16.74 19.48
CA LEU A 354 -14.29 17.88 18.58
C LEU A 354 -14.04 19.17 19.37
N ALA A 355 -12.86 19.74 19.22
CA ALA A 355 -12.56 21.07 19.73
C ALA A 355 -13.10 22.13 18.76
N LYS A 356 -13.87 23.10 19.27
CA LYS A 356 -14.35 24.21 18.45
C LYS A 356 -13.19 25.17 18.11
N ASN A 357 -13.43 26.08 17.18
CA ASN A 357 -12.45 27.10 16.81
C ASN A 357 -11.99 27.88 18.04
N ASN A 358 -10.67 27.99 18.23
CA ASN A 358 -9.99 28.64 19.35
C ASN A 358 -10.14 27.97 20.72
N GLU A 359 -10.73 26.78 20.81
CA GLU A 359 -10.76 26.00 22.05
C GLU A 359 -9.68 24.91 22.03
N GLN A 360 -9.10 24.66 23.19
CA GLN A 360 -8.18 23.55 23.43
C GLN A 360 -8.87 22.50 24.31
N ILE A 361 -8.80 21.23 23.92
CA ILE A 361 -9.27 20.11 24.72
C ILE A 361 -8.05 19.34 25.24
N MET A 362 -7.95 19.23 26.56
CA MET A 362 -6.98 18.38 27.24
C MET A 362 -7.72 17.16 27.81
N ILE A 363 -7.46 15.98 27.26
CA ILE A 363 -7.92 14.70 27.83
C ILE A 363 -6.99 14.31 28.99
N PRO A 364 -7.45 14.31 30.25
CA PRO A 364 -6.60 14.01 31.41
C PRO A 364 -6.07 12.58 31.43
N ASP A 365 -5.04 12.36 32.23
CA ASP A 365 -4.47 11.05 32.49
C ASP A 365 -5.53 10.05 32.99
N GLY A 366 -5.42 8.80 32.53
CA GLY A 366 -6.30 7.69 32.96
C GLY A 366 -7.74 7.78 32.46
N THR A 367 -8.07 8.77 31.62
CA THR A 367 -9.45 8.95 31.13
C THR A 367 -9.88 7.74 30.30
N VAL A 368 -11.09 7.24 30.56
CA VAL A 368 -11.75 6.20 29.76
C VAL A 368 -12.93 6.84 29.03
N LEU A 369 -12.93 6.76 27.70
CA LEU A 369 -14.05 7.21 26.86
C LEU A 369 -14.63 6.01 26.10
N GLU A 370 -15.93 5.78 26.23
CA GLU A 370 -16.63 4.66 25.61
C GLU A 370 -17.94 5.15 24.97
N ASP A 371 -18.07 4.95 23.66
CA ASP A 371 -19.26 5.34 22.87
C ASP A 371 -19.72 6.80 23.10
N GLN A 372 -18.75 7.73 23.20
CA GLN A 372 -18.97 9.13 23.58
C GLN A 372 -18.59 10.15 22.52
N VAL A 373 -19.30 11.27 22.54
CA VAL A 373 -18.96 12.49 21.81
C VAL A 373 -18.58 13.59 22.81
N VAL A 374 -17.35 14.07 22.71
CA VAL A 374 -16.79 15.15 23.53
C VAL A 374 -16.68 16.41 22.67
N ILE A 375 -17.36 17.48 23.08
CA ILE A 375 -17.35 18.78 22.40
C ILE A 375 -17.09 19.85 23.45
N GLY A 376 -16.18 20.79 23.16
CA GLY A 376 -15.88 21.90 24.07
C GLY A 376 -14.90 21.53 25.19
N ASN A 377 -14.85 22.34 26.25
CA ASN A 377 -13.86 22.20 27.32
C ASN A 377 -14.10 20.91 28.15
N PHE A 378 -13.07 20.08 28.29
CA PHE A 378 -13.15 18.80 29.01
C PHE A 378 -13.53 18.97 30.50
N GLN A 379 -13.27 20.14 31.10
CA GLN A 379 -13.62 20.42 32.49
C GLN A 379 -15.13 20.39 32.76
N ASP A 380 -15.96 20.73 31.77
CA ASP A 380 -17.42 20.72 31.93
C ASP A 380 -18.01 19.29 31.88
N TYR A 381 -17.27 18.33 31.33
CA TYR A 381 -17.71 16.95 31.18
C TYR A 381 -17.78 16.19 32.51
N ARG A 382 -16.89 16.50 33.47
CA ARG A 382 -16.93 15.90 34.82
C ARG A 382 -18.18 16.28 35.62
N ARG A 383 -18.87 17.36 35.28
CA ARG A 383 -20.07 17.80 36.01
C ARG A 383 -21.32 16.99 35.67
N HIS A 384 -21.34 16.22 34.58
CA HIS A 384 -22.52 15.47 34.13
C HIS A 384 -22.53 13.99 34.53
N PHE A 385 -21.46 13.46 35.13
CA PHE A 385 -21.37 12.06 35.57
C PHE A 385 -21.40 11.89 37.10
N PHE A 386 -21.50 12.99 37.85
CA PHE A 386 -21.64 13.00 39.31
C PHE A 386 -22.80 13.91 39.76
N THR A 387 -23.99 13.68 39.22
CA THR A 387 -25.27 14.16 39.79
C THR A 387 -26.32 13.08 39.69
#